data_AF-A0A1H1YP33-F1
#
_entry.id   AF-A0A1H1YP33-F1
#
_cell.length_a   1.000
_cell.length_b   1.000
_cell.length_c   1.000
_cell.angle_alpha   90.00
_cell.angle_beta   90.00
_cell.angle_gamma   90.00
#
_symmetry.space_group_name_H-M   'P 1'
#
loop_
_entity.id
_entity.type
_entity.pdbx_description
1 polymer ?
#
loop_
_entity_poly.entity_id
_entity_poly.type
_entity_poly.pdbx_seq_one_letter_code
_entity_poly.pdbx_strand_id
1 'polypeptide(L)'
;MSTVPASPGPESTVPGGGGPPGTGRVAVVGDLGGHLEELTAELVRLGADPVSGRLPDDLTVVQVGDLVHRGPDSEGVLALVDHLLRTQPGQWVQLVGNHEAQYLAEPLFDWPERLGAAGRATLRRWWSSGLMRVAAAVTTAEESYLVTHAGLTTGFWRDVLGGTEDVRDAGRLLNALAGEHEAELFRPGHMLTGRRPARAAGPVWAAAATELVPGWADRRLPFSQVHGHSSVYDWRQLRFRVPADLVRVTRLDEEAKHATTTLDGGRLVGVDPGHGREPVRPWRALELAGRLTG
;
A
#
# COMPACT_ATOMS: atom_id res chain seq x y z
N MET A 1 -62.54 -26.56 24.94
CA MET A 1 -61.56 -25.50 24.59
C MET A 1 -60.19 -26.07 24.87
N SER A 2 -59.50 -26.48 23.81
CA SER A 2 -58.24 -27.23 23.83
C SER A 2 -57.12 -26.27 23.44
N THR A 3 -56.11 -26.08 24.29
CA THR A 3 -54.93 -25.27 24.01
C THR A 3 -53.69 -26.16 23.97
N VAL A 4 -53.21 -26.41 22.76
CA VAL A 4 -51.94 -27.08 22.46
C VAL A 4 -50.82 -26.03 22.53
N PRO A 5 -49.70 -26.27 23.24
CA PRO A 5 -48.57 -25.36 23.19
C PRO A 5 -47.75 -25.59 21.90
N ALA A 6 -47.37 -24.49 21.26
CA ALA A 6 -46.65 -24.46 20.00
C ALA A 6 -45.20 -24.99 20.13
N SER A 7 -44.80 -25.81 19.17
CA SER A 7 -43.41 -26.27 19.00
C SER A 7 -42.48 -25.11 18.62
N PRO A 8 -41.24 -25.07 19.13
CA PRO A 8 -40.24 -24.11 18.66
C PRO A 8 -39.77 -24.50 17.26
N GLY A 9 -39.75 -23.54 16.34
CA GLY A 9 -39.22 -23.69 14.98
C GLY A 9 -37.70 -23.89 14.97
N PRO A 10 -37.13 -24.39 13.86
CA PRO A 10 -35.70 -24.70 13.79
C PRO A 10 -34.87 -23.41 13.85
N GLU A 11 -33.93 -23.38 14.79
CA GLU A 11 -32.87 -22.38 14.88
C GLU A 11 -32.04 -22.40 13.60
N SER A 12 -32.07 -21.29 12.86
CA SER A 12 -31.20 -21.02 11.73
C SER A 12 -29.77 -20.84 12.23
N THR A 13 -28.95 -21.88 12.14
CA THR A 13 -27.50 -21.80 12.34
C THR A 13 -26.88 -21.10 11.13
N VAL A 14 -26.63 -19.80 11.25
CA VAL A 14 -25.70 -19.08 10.36
C VAL A 14 -24.29 -19.59 10.69
N PRO A 15 -23.51 -20.16 9.75
CA PRO A 15 -22.13 -20.49 10.03
C PRO A 15 -21.34 -19.18 10.11
N GLY A 16 -20.93 -18.83 11.33
CA GLY A 16 -19.91 -17.81 11.55
C GLY A 16 -18.61 -18.24 10.88
N GLY A 17 -18.14 -17.45 9.91
CA GLY A 17 -16.85 -17.59 9.25
C GLY A 17 -15.70 -17.28 10.20
N GLY A 18 -15.47 -18.17 11.16
CA GLY A 18 -14.34 -18.18 12.07
C GLY A 18 -13.32 -19.23 11.65
N GLY A 19 -12.71 -19.06 10.48
CA GLY A 19 -11.52 -19.84 10.12
C GLY A 19 -10.34 -19.45 11.01
N PRO A 20 -9.44 -20.39 11.36
CA PRO A 20 -8.29 -20.11 12.22
C PRO A 20 -7.42 -19.00 11.61
N PRO A 21 -6.82 -18.12 12.43
CA PRO A 21 -5.88 -17.11 11.94
C PRO A 21 -4.64 -17.81 11.37
N GLY A 22 -4.53 -17.89 10.04
CA GLY A 22 -3.33 -18.43 9.39
C GLY A 22 -3.42 -18.93 7.93
N THR A 23 -4.54 -18.79 7.20
CA THR A 23 -4.72 -19.53 5.92
C THR A 23 -4.77 -18.66 4.64
N GLY A 24 -4.20 -17.46 4.64
CA GLY A 24 -4.18 -16.57 3.45
C GLY A 24 -2.78 -16.08 3.08
N ARG A 25 -2.62 -15.67 1.83
CA ARG A 25 -1.42 -15.00 1.29
C ARG A 25 -1.77 -13.56 0.94
N VAL A 26 -0.98 -12.62 1.44
CA VAL A 26 -1.06 -11.21 1.02
C VAL A 26 0.17 -10.88 0.20
N ALA A 27 -0.01 -10.43 -1.05
CA ALA A 27 1.07 -9.91 -1.88
C ALA A 27 0.99 -8.39 -1.92
N VAL A 28 2.03 -7.71 -1.43
CA VAL A 28 2.13 -6.25 -1.50
C VAL A 28 2.93 -5.85 -2.74
N VAL A 29 2.26 -5.23 -3.71
CA VAL A 29 2.83 -4.80 -5.00
C VAL A 29 3.19 -3.32 -4.91
N GLY A 30 4.45 -3.00 -5.22
CA GLY A 30 5.03 -1.66 -5.22
C GLY A 30 4.50 -0.71 -6.29
N ASP A 31 5.18 0.43 -6.43
CA ASP A 31 5.00 1.38 -7.52
C ASP A 31 5.12 0.67 -8.89
N LEU A 32 4.19 0.93 -9.80
CA LEU A 32 4.18 0.33 -11.15
C LEU A 32 4.38 1.37 -12.25
N GLY A 33 3.86 2.57 -12.05
CA GLY A 33 4.02 3.70 -12.95
C GLY A 33 3.54 3.47 -14.38
N GLY A 34 2.59 2.58 -14.68
CA GLY A 34 2.07 2.37 -16.03
C GLY A 34 2.72 1.20 -16.79
N HIS A 35 3.41 0.32 -16.08
CA HIS A 35 4.00 -0.90 -16.64
C HIS A 35 3.01 -2.08 -16.58
N LEU A 36 2.06 -2.13 -17.52
CA LEU A 36 1.03 -3.19 -17.59
C LEU A 36 1.63 -4.60 -17.72
N GLU A 37 2.66 -4.76 -18.54
CA GLU A 37 3.32 -6.05 -18.73
C GLU A 37 3.95 -6.57 -17.44
N GLU A 38 4.57 -5.68 -16.65
CA GLU A 38 5.16 -6.03 -15.36
C GLU A 38 4.11 -6.47 -14.35
N LEU A 39 3.01 -5.72 -14.23
CA LEU A 39 1.91 -6.10 -13.34
C LEU A 39 1.33 -7.46 -13.75
N THR A 40 1.08 -7.66 -15.04
CA THR A 40 0.52 -8.93 -15.55
C THR A 40 1.45 -10.10 -15.27
N ALA A 41 2.75 -9.94 -15.56
CA ALA A 41 3.75 -10.98 -15.30
C ALA A 41 3.86 -11.33 -13.81
N GLU A 42 3.82 -10.33 -12.93
CA GLU A 42 3.88 -10.55 -11.49
C GLU A 42 2.61 -11.25 -10.96
N LEU A 43 1.42 -10.87 -11.45
CA LEU A 43 0.19 -11.57 -11.08
C LEU A 43 0.22 -13.04 -11.51
N VAL A 44 0.72 -13.34 -12.71
CA VAL A 44 0.91 -14.73 -13.18
C VAL A 44 1.92 -15.47 -12.29
N ARG A 45 3.03 -14.83 -11.89
CA ARG A 45 4.00 -15.42 -10.95
C ARG A 45 3.37 -15.74 -9.60
N LEU A 46 2.45 -14.89 -9.13
CA LEU A 46 1.69 -15.07 -7.90
C LEU A 46 0.58 -16.13 -8.02
N GLY A 47 0.39 -16.70 -9.21
CA GLY A 47 -0.55 -17.80 -9.48
C GLY A 47 -1.84 -17.38 -10.18
N ALA A 48 -1.96 -16.14 -10.66
CA ALA A 48 -3.11 -15.72 -11.44
C ALA A 48 -3.19 -16.51 -12.75
N ASP A 49 -4.39 -16.89 -13.14
CA ASP A 49 -4.63 -17.54 -14.41
C ASP A 49 -4.34 -16.55 -15.56
N PRO A 50 -3.41 -16.87 -16.49
CA PRO A 50 -2.95 -15.92 -17.50
C PRO A 50 -3.99 -15.59 -18.58
N VAL A 51 -5.10 -16.32 -18.63
CA VAL A 51 -6.16 -16.13 -19.65
C VAL A 51 -7.32 -15.34 -19.06
N SER A 52 -7.82 -15.75 -17.89
CA SER A 52 -8.97 -15.15 -17.22
C SER A 52 -8.60 -14.04 -16.25
N GLY A 53 -7.33 -13.95 -15.83
CA GLY A 53 -6.87 -13.00 -14.81
C GLY A 53 -7.37 -13.32 -13.41
N ARG A 54 -7.92 -14.53 -13.18
CA ARG A 54 -8.43 -14.94 -11.86
C ARG A 54 -7.26 -15.17 -10.90
N LEU A 55 -7.27 -14.49 -9.77
CA LEU A 55 -6.34 -14.64 -8.67
C LEU A 55 -6.64 -15.95 -7.91
N PRO A 56 -5.62 -16.62 -7.33
CA PRO A 56 -5.84 -17.73 -6.41
C PRO A 56 -6.77 -17.36 -5.26
N ASP A 57 -7.64 -18.27 -4.83
CA ASP A 57 -8.65 -18.02 -3.79
C ASP A 57 -8.03 -17.64 -2.43
N ASP A 58 -6.79 -18.06 -2.18
CA ASP A 58 -6.02 -17.74 -0.97
C ASP A 58 -5.21 -16.43 -1.08
N LEU A 59 -5.17 -15.79 -2.26
CA LEU A 59 -4.38 -14.59 -2.51
C LEU A 59 -5.22 -13.31 -2.38
N THR A 60 -4.70 -12.36 -1.63
CA THR A 60 -5.10 -10.96 -1.66
C THR A 60 -3.93 -10.08 -2.09
N VAL A 61 -4.15 -9.18 -3.04
CA VAL A 61 -3.15 -8.22 -3.51
C VAL A 61 -3.41 -6.86 -2.87
N VAL A 62 -2.36 -6.24 -2.34
CA VAL A 62 -2.37 -4.83 -1.90
C VAL A 62 -1.42 -4.05 -2.80
N GLN A 63 -1.94 -3.19 -3.67
CA GLN A 63 -1.12 -2.34 -4.52
C GLN A 63 -0.94 -0.96 -3.87
N VAL A 64 0.31 -0.53 -3.67
CA VAL A 64 0.65 0.60 -2.80
C VAL A 64 0.51 1.99 -3.42
N GLY A 65 -0.15 2.14 -4.58
CA GLY A 65 -0.25 3.40 -5.31
C GLY A 65 0.83 3.59 -6.38
N ASP A 66 0.82 4.71 -7.08
CA ASP A 66 1.67 5.01 -8.23
C ASP A 66 1.49 3.97 -9.35
N LEU A 67 0.25 3.85 -9.82
CA LEU A 67 -0.09 3.02 -10.97
C LEU A 67 0.27 3.68 -12.30
N VAL A 68 0.52 5.00 -12.34
CA VAL A 68 0.51 5.79 -13.59
C VAL A 68 1.74 6.68 -13.85
N HIS A 69 1.82 7.20 -15.08
CA HIS A 69 2.73 8.22 -15.64
C HIS A 69 4.14 7.84 -16.14
N ARG A 70 4.79 6.79 -15.67
CA ARG A 70 6.21 6.53 -15.99
C ARG A 70 6.38 5.66 -17.24
N GLY A 71 5.85 4.45 -17.19
CA GLY A 71 5.81 3.43 -18.23
C GLY A 71 4.76 3.71 -19.31
N PRO A 72 4.72 2.84 -20.32
CA PRO A 72 4.06 3.13 -21.59
C PRO A 72 2.52 3.05 -21.55
N ASP A 73 1.92 2.38 -20.56
CA ASP A 73 0.49 2.03 -20.60
C ASP A 73 -0.22 2.22 -19.25
N SER A 74 -0.38 3.49 -18.84
CA SER A 74 -1.14 3.82 -17.63
C SER A 74 -2.63 3.48 -17.75
N GLU A 75 -3.24 3.67 -18.92
CA GLU A 75 -4.67 3.38 -19.12
C GLU A 75 -4.94 1.86 -19.05
N GLY A 76 -4.06 1.03 -19.60
CA GLY A 76 -4.13 -0.42 -19.51
C GLY A 76 -3.96 -0.93 -18.07
N VAL A 77 -3.02 -0.37 -17.30
CA VAL A 77 -2.89 -0.68 -15.87
C VAL A 77 -4.19 -0.36 -15.12
N LEU A 78 -4.74 0.85 -15.33
CA LEU A 78 -6.00 1.24 -14.69
C LEU A 78 -7.14 0.32 -15.10
N ALA A 79 -7.26 -0.04 -16.39
CA ALA A 79 -8.30 -0.93 -16.88
C ALA A 79 -8.21 -2.34 -16.27
N LEU A 80 -7.00 -2.90 -16.14
CA LEU A 80 -6.77 -4.20 -15.49
C LEU A 80 -7.18 -4.16 -14.01
N VAL A 81 -6.69 -3.17 -13.27
CA VAL A 81 -7.01 -3.03 -11.83
C VAL A 81 -8.51 -2.79 -11.63
N ASP A 82 -9.13 -1.99 -12.49
CA ASP A 82 -10.57 -1.71 -12.44
C ASP A 82 -11.41 -2.96 -12.72
N HIS A 83 -10.93 -3.84 -13.61
CA HIS A 83 -11.54 -5.14 -13.82
C HIS A 83 -11.45 -5.99 -12.56
N LEU A 84 -10.25 -6.14 -11.96
CA LEU A 84 -10.04 -6.93 -10.74
C LEU A 84 -10.90 -6.45 -9.57
N LEU A 85 -10.95 -5.13 -9.34
CA LEU A 85 -11.77 -4.52 -8.30
C LEU A 85 -13.28 -4.84 -8.46
N ARG A 86 -13.76 -5.00 -9.70
CA ARG A 86 -15.17 -5.33 -9.97
C ARG A 86 -15.47 -6.82 -9.93
N THR A 87 -14.60 -7.65 -10.49
CA THR A 87 -14.89 -9.07 -10.73
C THR A 87 -14.39 -9.98 -9.62
N GLN A 88 -13.43 -9.51 -8.80
CA GLN A 88 -12.82 -10.27 -7.71
C GLN A 88 -12.81 -9.43 -6.42
N PRO A 89 -13.98 -8.98 -5.94
CA PRO A 89 -14.07 -8.12 -4.76
C PRO A 89 -13.48 -8.84 -3.54
N GLY A 90 -12.64 -8.12 -2.78
CA GLY A 90 -11.98 -8.66 -1.59
C GLY A 90 -10.60 -9.26 -1.84
N GLN A 91 -10.22 -9.55 -3.09
CA GLN A 91 -8.88 -10.04 -3.43
C GLN A 91 -7.93 -8.93 -3.92
N TRP A 92 -8.41 -7.69 -4.07
CA TRP A 92 -7.59 -6.52 -4.42
C TRP A 92 -7.88 -5.34 -3.51
N VAL A 93 -6.83 -4.75 -2.95
CA VAL A 93 -6.86 -3.47 -2.24
C VAL A 93 -5.98 -2.47 -2.97
N GLN A 94 -6.59 -1.39 -3.44
CA GLN A 94 -5.91 -0.29 -4.12
C GLN A 94 -5.60 0.83 -3.14
N LEU A 95 -4.33 1.20 -2.98
CA LEU A 95 -3.92 2.39 -2.23
C LEU A 95 -3.68 3.58 -3.16
N VAL A 96 -3.84 4.79 -2.63
CA VAL A 96 -3.59 6.04 -3.37
C VAL A 96 -2.10 6.38 -3.36
N GLY A 97 -1.52 6.61 -4.53
CA GLY A 97 -0.18 7.16 -4.69
C GLY A 97 -0.16 8.66 -4.93
N ASN A 98 1.01 9.26 -4.91
CA ASN A 98 1.14 10.69 -5.21
C ASN A 98 0.88 10.98 -6.69
N HIS A 99 1.08 10.02 -7.59
CA HIS A 99 0.70 10.13 -8.99
C HIS A 99 -0.82 10.14 -9.19
N GLU A 100 -1.57 9.33 -8.45
CA GLU A 100 -3.04 9.37 -8.49
C GLU A 100 -3.59 10.66 -7.87
N ALA A 101 -2.97 11.14 -6.77
CA ALA A 101 -3.38 12.34 -6.06
C ALA A 101 -3.44 13.60 -6.95
N GLN A 102 -2.62 13.68 -8.01
CA GLN A 102 -2.67 14.77 -9.01
C GLN A 102 -4.05 14.94 -9.67
N TYR A 103 -4.90 13.91 -9.64
CA TYR A 103 -6.21 13.91 -10.30
C TYR A 103 -7.39 14.02 -9.34
N LEU A 104 -7.12 13.97 -8.04
CA LEU A 104 -8.12 13.98 -6.96
C LEU A 104 -8.27 15.37 -6.34
N ALA A 105 -7.17 16.13 -6.25
CA ALA A 105 -7.12 17.48 -5.72
C ALA A 105 -6.30 18.41 -6.64
N GLU A 106 -6.10 19.67 -6.23
CA GLU A 106 -5.20 20.59 -6.92
C GLU A 106 -3.79 19.98 -7.01
N PRO A 107 -3.20 19.85 -8.20
CA PRO A 107 -1.88 19.23 -8.36
C PRO A 107 -0.79 19.98 -7.59
N LEU A 108 -0.04 19.25 -6.77
CA LEU A 108 1.10 19.82 -6.02
C LEU A 108 2.42 19.80 -6.80
N PHE A 109 2.45 19.16 -7.97
CA PHE A 109 3.61 19.05 -8.84
C PHE A 109 3.18 18.85 -10.29
N ASP A 110 4.04 19.27 -11.20
CA ASP A 110 3.88 18.98 -12.61
C ASP A 110 4.54 17.67 -13.00
N TRP A 111 3.84 16.90 -13.83
CA TRP A 111 4.34 15.68 -14.44
C TRP A 111 4.10 15.72 -15.95
N PRO A 112 5.09 15.38 -16.80
CA PRO A 112 4.98 15.60 -18.24
C PRO A 112 3.93 14.70 -18.89
N GLU A 113 3.84 13.43 -18.49
CA GLU A 113 2.77 12.53 -18.93
C GLU A 113 1.44 12.88 -18.26
N ARG A 114 0.34 12.84 -19.02
CA ARG A 114 -1.02 13.09 -18.54
C ARG A 114 -1.92 11.92 -18.87
N LEU A 115 -2.82 11.57 -17.95
CA LEU A 115 -3.87 10.59 -18.19
C LEU A 115 -4.94 11.11 -19.13
N GLY A 116 -5.55 10.19 -19.89
CA GLY A 116 -6.74 10.46 -20.67
C GLY A 116 -7.95 10.81 -19.81
N ALA A 117 -9.06 11.21 -20.44
CA ALA A 117 -10.29 11.52 -19.70
C ALA A 117 -10.85 10.28 -18.97
N ALA A 118 -10.74 9.10 -19.58
CA ALA A 118 -11.21 7.84 -19.01
C ALA A 118 -10.44 7.45 -17.74
N GLY A 119 -9.10 7.41 -17.79
CA GLY A 119 -8.26 7.12 -16.62
C GLY A 119 -8.52 8.08 -15.46
N ARG A 120 -8.61 9.39 -15.74
CA ARG A 120 -8.95 10.40 -14.72
C ARG A 120 -10.32 10.17 -14.10
N ALA A 121 -11.33 9.82 -14.90
CA ALA A 121 -12.66 9.51 -14.40
C ALA A 121 -12.65 8.22 -13.54
N THR A 122 -11.85 7.22 -13.91
CA THR A 122 -11.65 6.01 -13.12
C THR A 122 -11.03 6.31 -11.76
N LEU A 123 -9.94 7.07 -11.70
CA LEU A 123 -9.30 7.44 -10.43
C LEU A 123 -10.25 8.21 -9.50
N ARG A 124 -10.96 9.21 -10.04
CA ARG A 124 -11.94 9.98 -9.27
C ARG A 124 -13.08 9.11 -8.74
N ARG A 125 -13.57 8.17 -9.57
CA ARG A 125 -14.58 7.19 -9.15
C ARG A 125 -14.05 6.31 -8.02
N TRP A 126 -12.84 5.77 -8.15
CA TRP A 126 -12.28 4.92 -7.10
C TRP A 126 -12.15 5.65 -5.77
N TRP A 127 -11.69 6.90 -5.80
CA TRP A 127 -11.57 7.73 -4.61
C TRP A 127 -12.94 8.02 -3.98
N SER A 128 -13.88 8.56 -4.75
CA SER A 128 -15.19 8.98 -4.22
C SER A 128 -16.08 7.83 -3.78
N SER A 129 -15.83 6.61 -4.27
CA SER A 129 -16.55 5.39 -3.87
C SER A 129 -15.83 4.54 -2.81
N GLY A 130 -14.63 4.95 -2.36
CA GLY A 130 -13.84 4.22 -1.37
C GLY A 130 -13.20 2.92 -1.89
N LEU A 131 -13.15 2.71 -3.22
CA LEU A 131 -12.42 1.60 -3.84
C LEU A 131 -10.91 1.80 -3.79
N MET A 132 -10.45 3.05 -3.75
CA MET A 132 -9.05 3.42 -3.50
C MET A 132 -8.94 4.04 -2.10
N ARG A 133 -7.99 3.55 -1.31
CA ARG A 133 -7.82 3.84 0.11
C ARG A 133 -6.46 4.48 0.40
N VAL A 134 -6.24 4.92 1.63
CA VAL A 134 -4.95 5.47 2.07
C VAL A 134 -4.04 4.37 2.60
N ALA A 135 -4.60 3.41 3.34
CA ALA A 135 -3.85 2.40 4.04
C ALA A 135 -4.55 1.04 4.07
N ALA A 136 -3.76 -0.01 4.30
CA ALA A 136 -4.22 -1.35 4.63
C ALA A 136 -3.46 -1.88 5.86
N ALA A 137 -4.13 -2.70 6.68
CA ALA A 137 -3.52 -3.36 7.83
C ALA A 137 -3.44 -4.87 7.58
N VAL A 138 -2.22 -5.42 7.60
CA VAL A 138 -1.97 -6.86 7.40
C VAL A 138 -1.46 -7.46 8.70
N THR A 139 -2.05 -8.58 9.12
CA THR A 139 -1.57 -9.35 10.27
C THR A 139 -1.07 -10.71 9.80
N THR A 140 0.17 -11.06 10.17
CA THR A 140 0.76 -12.39 10.01
C THR A 140 0.78 -13.12 11.36
N ALA A 141 1.31 -14.34 11.40
CA ALA A 141 1.49 -15.06 12.66
C ALA A 141 2.48 -14.39 13.62
N GLU A 142 3.44 -13.64 13.08
CA GLU A 142 4.56 -13.07 13.84
C GLU A 142 4.47 -11.56 14.02
N GLU A 143 3.80 -10.86 13.10
CA GLU A 143 3.90 -9.41 13.02
C GLU A 143 2.70 -8.76 12.35
N SER A 144 2.52 -7.47 12.63
CA SER A 144 1.50 -6.62 12.02
C SER A 144 2.15 -5.52 11.19
N TYR A 145 1.61 -5.29 10.00
CA TYR A 145 2.12 -4.36 9.01
C TYR A 145 1.06 -3.31 8.65
N LEU A 146 1.42 -2.04 8.80
CA LEU A 146 0.71 -0.95 8.14
C LEU A 146 1.26 -0.78 6.73
N VAL A 147 0.41 -0.96 5.72
CA VAL A 147 0.77 -0.74 4.32
C VAL A 147 0.23 0.62 3.89
N THR A 148 1.11 1.48 3.40
CA THR A 148 0.77 2.81 2.86
C THR A 148 1.65 3.09 1.65
N HIS A 149 1.34 4.13 0.90
CA HIS A 149 2.15 4.50 -0.26
C HIS A 149 3.58 4.91 0.12
N ALA A 150 3.75 5.89 1.01
CA ALA A 150 5.04 6.48 1.35
C ALA A 150 5.52 6.20 2.79
N GLY A 151 4.74 5.46 3.58
CA GLY A 151 5.04 5.17 4.98
C GLY A 151 4.49 6.22 5.94
N LEU A 152 4.26 5.80 7.18
CA LEU A 152 3.78 6.65 8.27
C LEU A 152 4.96 7.24 9.04
N THR A 153 5.17 8.55 8.90
CA THR A 153 6.22 9.28 9.62
C THR A 153 5.91 9.43 11.11
N THR A 154 6.95 9.53 11.95
CA THR A 154 6.77 9.60 13.42
C THR A 154 5.96 10.80 13.89
N GLY A 155 6.14 11.96 13.26
CA GLY A 155 5.35 13.15 13.57
C GLY A 155 3.89 12.97 13.18
N PHE A 156 3.61 12.39 12.01
CA PHE A 156 2.24 12.13 11.58
C PHE A 156 1.54 11.13 12.51
N TRP A 157 2.22 10.03 12.82
CA TRP A 157 1.75 9.03 13.78
C TRP A 157 1.37 9.64 15.14
N ARG A 158 2.26 10.46 15.71
CA ARG A 158 2.04 11.06 17.03
C ARG A 158 0.98 12.15 16.99
N ASP A 159 1.11 13.08 16.05
CA ASP A 159 0.37 14.35 16.08
C ASP A 159 -1.01 14.24 15.42
N VAL A 160 -1.17 13.35 14.43
CA VAL A 160 -2.42 13.16 13.69
C VAL A 160 -3.15 11.90 14.14
N LEU A 161 -2.44 10.77 14.28
CA LEU A 161 -3.05 9.49 14.68
C LEU A 161 -3.06 9.27 16.20
N GLY A 162 -2.64 10.26 16.99
CA GLY A 162 -2.64 10.20 18.45
C GLY A 162 -1.69 9.16 19.04
N GLY A 163 -0.73 8.66 18.27
CA GLY A 163 0.26 7.69 18.76
C GLY A 163 -0.29 6.27 18.97
N THR A 164 -1.32 5.85 18.23
CA THR A 164 -1.90 4.51 18.37
C THR A 164 -0.88 3.38 18.19
N GLU A 165 -0.96 2.35 19.03
CA GLU A 165 -0.14 1.15 18.94
C GLU A 165 -0.81 0.01 18.15
N ASP A 166 -2.10 0.13 17.83
CA ASP A 166 -2.83 -0.87 17.04
C ASP A 166 -2.79 -0.52 15.55
N VAL A 167 -2.26 -1.45 14.74
CA VAL A 167 -2.18 -1.34 13.28
C VAL A 167 -3.55 -1.15 12.62
N ARG A 168 -4.60 -1.75 13.17
CA ARG A 168 -5.97 -1.68 12.62
C ARG A 168 -6.55 -0.30 12.84
N ASP A 169 -6.33 0.25 14.02
CA ASP A 169 -6.71 1.62 14.32
C ASP A 169 -5.91 2.61 13.47
N ALA A 170 -4.61 2.40 13.27
CA ALA A 170 -3.81 3.25 12.38
C ALA A 170 -4.37 3.23 10.95
N GLY A 171 -4.68 2.06 10.40
CA GLY A 171 -5.28 1.93 9.07
C GLY A 171 -6.66 2.60 8.96
N ARG A 172 -7.53 2.38 9.95
CA ARG A 172 -8.85 3.00 10.02
C ARG A 172 -8.77 4.52 10.10
N LEU A 173 -7.93 5.06 10.99
CA LEU A 173 -7.76 6.50 11.16
C LEU A 173 -7.22 7.14 9.89
N LEU A 174 -6.23 6.54 9.23
CA LEU A 174 -5.71 7.03 7.96
C LEU A 174 -6.77 7.05 6.85
N ASN A 175 -7.55 5.98 6.73
CA ASN A 175 -8.62 5.91 5.73
C ASN A 175 -9.75 6.91 6.01
N ALA A 176 -10.01 7.25 7.27
CA ALA A 176 -11.02 8.24 7.65
C ALA A 176 -10.63 9.70 7.29
N LEU A 177 -9.34 9.99 7.09
CA LEU A 177 -8.91 11.32 6.67
C LEU A 177 -9.28 11.62 5.19
N ALA A 178 -9.58 10.60 4.39
CA ALA A 178 -10.00 10.77 3.00
C ALA A 178 -11.37 11.47 2.94
N GLY A 179 -11.49 12.53 2.14
CA GLY A 179 -12.71 13.35 2.04
C GLY A 179 -12.94 14.37 3.17
N GLU A 180 -12.36 14.19 4.36
CA GLU A 180 -12.55 15.10 5.51
C GLU A 180 -11.32 15.96 5.82
N HIS A 181 -10.13 15.37 5.76
CA HIS A 181 -8.87 16.00 6.19
C HIS A 181 -7.74 15.77 5.19
N GLU A 182 -8.06 15.85 3.88
CA GLU A 182 -7.14 15.55 2.78
C GLU A 182 -5.86 16.41 2.79
N ALA A 183 -5.94 17.66 3.28
CA ALA A 183 -4.78 18.53 3.41
C ALA A 183 -3.70 17.94 4.36
N GLU A 184 -4.10 17.14 5.35
CA GLU A 184 -3.16 16.43 6.21
C GLU A 184 -2.56 15.23 5.48
N LEU A 185 -3.41 14.41 4.84
CA LEU A 185 -2.97 13.24 4.05
C LEU A 185 -1.91 13.61 3.01
N PHE A 186 -2.14 14.71 2.29
CA PHE A 186 -1.26 15.19 1.25
C PHE A 186 -0.22 16.21 1.75
N ARG A 187 0.00 16.29 3.08
CA ARG A 187 0.99 17.21 3.65
C ARG A 187 2.37 16.93 3.01
N PRO A 188 3.00 17.94 2.38
CA PRO A 188 4.15 17.72 1.53
C PRO A 188 5.39 17.34 2.35
N GLY A 189 6.23 16.48 1.76
CA GLY A 189 7.53 16.09 2.30
C GLY A 189 8.70 16.86 1.69
N HIS A 190 9.91 16.40 2.00
CA HIS A 190 11.18 16.93 1.52
C HIS A 190 11.24 16.96 -0.01
N MET A 191 10.76 15.89 -0.65
CA MET A 191 10.78 15.76 -2.12
C MET A 191 10.01 16.86 -2.85
N LEU A 192 8.85 17.28 -2.31
CA LEU A 192 8.05 18.36 -2.90
C LEU A 192 8.57 19.74 -2.56
N THR A 193 9.02 19.93 -1.31
CA THR A 193 9.34 21.27 -0.83
C THR A 193 10.78 21.69 -1.10
N GLY A 194 11.71 20.73 -1.26
CA GLY A 194 13.15 21.00 -1.27
C GLY A 194 13.66 21.66 0.01
N ARG A 195 12.83 21.69 1.07
CA ARG A 195 13.12 22.28 2.38
C ARG A 195 13.55 21.19 3.34
N ARG A 196 13.86 21.57 4.59
CA ARG A 196 14.23 20.60 5.65
C ARG A 196 13.19 19.47 5.74
N PRO A 197 13.64 18.20 5.92
CA PRO A 197 12.75 17.06 6.09
C PRO A 197 11.65 17.32 7.13
N ALA A 198 10.40 17.06 6.75
CA ALA A 198 9.25 17.26 7.59
C ALA A 198 8.96 15.99 8.39
N ARG A 199 9.08 16.07 9.72
CA ARG A 199 8.81 14.95 10.63
C ARG A 199 7.39 14.41 10.55
N ALA A 200 6.46 15.21 10.04
CA ALA A 200 5.06 14.87 9.91
C ALA A 200 4.59 14.89 8.45
N ALA A 201 5.50 14.62 7.48
CA ALA A 201 5.13 14.43 6.08
C ALA A 201 4.04 13.35 5.97
N GLY A 202 3.06 13.60 5.10
CA GLY A 202 1.91 12.72 4.93
C GLY A 202 2.28 11.36 4.33
N PRO A 203 1.46 10.33 4.55
CA PRO A 203 1.74 8.95 4.12
C PRO A 203 1.66 8.74 2.60
N VAL A 204 1.37 9.79 1.83
CA VAL A 204 1.43 9.81 0.37
C VAL A 204 2.72 10.47 -0.15
N TRP A 205 3.44 11.22 0.68
CA TRP A 205 4.54 12.09 0.22
C TRP A 205 5.87 11.90 0.94
N ALA A 206 5.88 11.21 2.07
CA ALA A 206 7.06 11.04 2.90
C ALA A 206 8.23 10.40 2.12
N ALA A 207 9.40 11.02 2.15
CA ALA A 207 10.58 10.45 1.51
C ALA A 207 11.24 9.41 2.44
N ALA A 208 11.43 8.18 1.95
CA ALA A 208 11.88 7.07 2.77
C ALA A 208 13.24 7.33 3.44
N ALA A 209 14.19 7.84 2.66
CA ALA A 209 15.57 8.02 3.08
C ALA A 209 15.82 9.27 3.95
N THR A 210 14.89 10.23 3.99
CA THR A 210 15.09 11.51 4.70
C THR A 210 14.06 11.77 5.78
N GLU A 211 12.87 11.16 5.70
CA GLU A 211 11.75 11.45 6.59
C GLU A 211 11.23 10.19 7.28
N LEU A 212 10.92 9.13 6.54
CA LEU A 212 10.36 7.91 7.13
C LEU A 212 11.39 7.19 8.00
N VAL A 213 12.44 6.63 7.38
CA VAL A 213 13.37 5.74 8.09
C VAL A 213 14.19 6.49 9.15
N PRO A 214 14.82 7.65 8.86
CA PRO A 214 15.48 8.43 9.89
C PRO A 214 14.53 8.92 10.99
N GLY A 215 13.26 9.17 10.64
CA GLY A 215 12.25 9.62 11.60
C GLY A 215 11.97 8.61 12.71
N TRP A 216 12.20 7.33 12.46
CA TRP A 216 12.00 6.22 13.39
C TRP A 216 13.29 5.71 14.07
N ALA A 217 14.47 6.18 13.67
CA ALA A 217 15.75 5.60 14.13
C ALA A 217 15.93 5.58 15.66
N ASP A 218 15.45 6.62 16.36
CA ASP A 218 15.58 6.77 17.82
C ASP A 218 14.26 6.48 18.57
N ARG A 219 13.34 5.74 17.95
CA ARG A 219 12.00 5.49 18.52
C ARG A 219 11.48 4.11 18.17
N ARG A 220 10.92 3.42 19.17
CA ARG A 220 10.28 2.12 18.97
C ARG A 220 9.09 2.23 18.00
N LEU A 221 9.07 1.37 16.98
CA LEU A 221 7.94 1.21 16.08
C LEU A 221 6.74 0.59 16.82
N PRO A 222 5.52 1.14 16.69
CA PRO A 222 4.31 0.51 17.22
C PRO A 222 3.95 -0.78 16.46
N PHE A 223 4.26 -0.82 15.17
CA PHE A 223 4.05 -1.92 14.24
C PHE A 223 5.02 -1.78 13.07
N SER A 224 5.21 -2.86 12.31
CA SER A 224 5.96 -2.80 11.05
C SER A 224 5.23 -2.01 9.99
N GLN A 225 5.96 -1.53 8.99
CA GLN A 225 5.38 -0.82 7.87
C GLN A 225 5.91 -1.35 6.54
N VAL A 226 5.03 -1.39 5.54
CA VAL A 226 5.39 -1.61 4.14
C VAL A 226 5.04 -0.35 3.37
N HIS A 227 5.97 0.10 2.52
CA HIS A 227 5.79 1.30 1.72
C HIS A 227 6.37 1.16 0.31
N GLY A 228 5.73 1.82 -0.66
CA GLY A 228 6.33 2.13 -1.96
C GLY A 228 7.14 3.43 -1.88
N HIS A 229 6.96 4.31 -2.87
CA HIS A 229 7.44 5.70 -2.92
C HIS A 229 8.78 6.00 -2.25
N SER A 230 9.80 6.06 -3.09
CA SER A 230 11.21 6.25 -2.79
C SER A 230 11.78 5.15 -1.88
N SER A 231 12.92 4.61 -2.30
CA SER A 231 13.65 3.61 -1.52
C SER A 231 14.82 4.24 -0.77
N VAL A 232 15.20 3.63 0.35
CA VAL A 232 16.48 3.89 1.05
C VAL A 232 17.70 3.44 0.25
N TYR A 233 17.49 2.68 -0.82
CA TYR A 233 18.53 2.22 -1.73
C TYR A 233 18.22 2.63 -3.16
N ASP A 234 19.22 3.13 -3.87
CA ASP A 234 19.14 3.42 -5.30
C ASP A 234 19.52 2.17 -6.09
N TRP A 235 18.52 1.47 -6.64
CA TRP A 235 18.74 0.25 -7.42
C TRP A 235 19.51 0.47 -8.72
N ARG A 236 19.57 1.70 -9.24
CA ARG A 236 20.28 2.03 -10.49
C ARG A 236 21.72 2.44 -10.23
N GLN A 237 21.93 3.23 -9.19
CA GLN A 237 23.25 3.74 -8.81
C GLN A 237 23.96 2.85 -7.80
N LEU A 238 23.30 1.78 -7.33
CA LEU A 238 23.81 0.80 -6.39
C LEU A 238 24.39 1.43 -5.12
N ARG A 239 23.62 2.33 -4.52
CA ARG A 239 24.05 3.06 -3.31
C ARG A 239 22.91 3.29 -2.33
N PHE A 240 23.24 3.26 -1.05
CA PHE A 240 22.34 3.70 0.00
C PHE A 240 22.13 5.21 -0.04
N ARG A 241 20.91 5.63 0.31
CA ARG A 241 20.48 7.03 0.45
C ARG A 241 20.33 7.44 1.91
N VAL A 242 20.62 6.53 2.84
CA VAL A 242 20.56 6.73 4.30
C VAL A 242 21.96 6.77 4.92
N PRO A 243 22.11 7.38 6.11
CA PRO A 243 23.35 7.34 6.92
C PRO A 243 23.86 5.93 7.23
N ALA A 244 25.17 5.81 7.50
CA ALA A 244 25.87 4.53 7.65
C ALA A 244 25.38 3.65 8.81
N ASP A 245 24.86 4.24 9.87
CA ASP A 245 24.21 3.52 10.98
C ASP A 245 22.94 2.82 10.53
N LEU A 246 22.10 3.47 9.73
CA LEU A 246 20.90 2.86 9.16
C LEU A 246 21.24 1.82 8.08
N VAL A 247 22.33 2.01 7.32
CA VAL A 247 22.85 0.99 6.39
C VAL A 247 23.13 -0.33 7.12
N ARG A 248 23.75 -0.29 8.31
CA ARG A 248 24.10 -1.50 9.08
C ARG A 248 22.90 -2.33 9.52
N VAL A 249 21.73 -1.71 9.62
CA VAL A 249 20.47 -2.38 10.01
C VAL A 249 19.51 -2.54 8.83
N THR A 250 19.97 -2.26 7.60
CA THR A 250 19.20 -2.44 6.37
C THR A 250 19.66 -3.66 5.60
N ARG A 251 18.73 -4.57 5.30
CA ARG A 251 18.93 -5.70 4.40
C ARG A 251 18.32 -5.39 3.03
N LEU A 252 19.04 -5.72 1.98
CA LEU A 252 18.54 -5.63 0.60
C LEU A 252 18.15 -7.03 0.11
N ASP A 253 17.02 -7.09 -0.60
CA ASP A 253 16.67 -8.20 -1.49
C ASP A 253 16.79 -7.68 -2.92
N GLU A 254 17.89 -8.04 -3.60
CA GLU A 254 18.16 -7.56 -4.95
C GLU A 254 17.27 -8.20 -6.02
N GLU A 255 16.72 -9.39 -5.75
CA GLU A 255 15.85 -10.09 -6.70
C GLU A 255 14.44 -9.50 -6.65
N ALA A 256 13.94 -9.21 -5.46
CA ALA A 256 12.63 -8.60 -5.26
C ALA A 256 12.65 -7.06 -5.36
N LYS A 257 13.84 -6.45 -5.26
CA LYS A 257 14.05 -5.00 -5.10
C LYS A 257 13.42 -4.43 -3.84
N HIS A 258 13.58 -5.17 -2.74
CA HIS A 258 13.10 -4.72 -1.43
C HIS A 258 14.25 -4.24 -0.55
N ALA A 259 14.00 -3.20 0.23
CA ALA A 259 14.92 -2.74 1.26
C ALA A 259 14.23 -2.79 2.62
N THR A 260 14.75 -3.61 3.53
CA THR A 260 14.18 -3.81 4.87
C THR A 260 15.09 -3.20 5.92
N THR A 261 14.66 -2.12 6.58
CA THR A 261 15.35 -1.55 7.74
C THR A 261 14.75 -2.12 9.01
N THR A 262 15.55 -2.80 9.84
CA THR A 262 15.09 -3.35 11.13
C THR A 262 15.43 -2.36 12.25
N LEU A 263 14.41 -1.92 12.99
CA LEU A 263 14.53 -0.96 14.07
C LEU A 263 13.94 -1.56 15.36
N ASP A 264 14.02 -0.83 16.47
CA ASP A 264 13.35 -1.27 17.70
C ASP A 264 11.83 -1.39 17.47
N GLY A 265 11.25 -2.51 17.89
CA GLY A 265 9.82 -2.81 17.76
C GLY A 265 9.35 -3.37 16.42
N GLY A 266 10.12 -3.28 15.33
CA GLY A 266 9.67 -3.78 14.02
C GLY A 266 10.58 -3.44 12.84
N ARG A 267 9.99 -3.39 11.64
CA ARG A 267 10.66 -3.24 10.35
C ARG A 267 9.97 -2.21 9.46
N LEU A 268 10.75 -1.52 8.66
CA LEU A 268 10.28 -0.69 7.55
C LEU A 268 10.72 -1.36 6.25
N VAL A 269 9.76 -1.82 5.45
CA VAL A 269 9.99 -2.58 4.21
C VAL A 269 9.61 -1.72 3.01
N GLY A 270 10.61 -1.25 2.27
CA GLY A 270 10.42 -0.57 1.00
C GLY A 270 10.25 -1.58 -0.13
N VAL A 271 9.14 -1.49 -0.86
CA VAL A 271 8.79 -2.34 -2.03
C VAL A 271 8.78 -1.54 -3.34
N ASP A 272 9.53 -0.44 -3.43
CA ASP A 272 9.68 0.36 -4.65
C ASP A 272 10.88 -0.13 -5.50
N PRO A 273 10.63 -0.81 -6.64
CA PRO A 273 11.69 -1.27 -7.54
C PRO A 273 12.34 -0.14 -8.35
N GLY A 274 11.77 1.06 -8.36
CA GLY A 274 12.31 2.21 -9.10
C GLY A 274 12.03 2.16 -10.61
N HIS A 275 10.88 1.63 -11.02
CA HIS A 275 10.41 1.70 -12.40
C HIS A 275 10.40 3.16 -12.88
N GLY A 276 11.01 3.40 -14.04
CA GLY A 276 10.98 4.70 -14.72
C GLY A 276 10.26 4.57 -16.06
N ARG A 277 10.78 5.21 -17.11
CA ARG A 277 10.31 4.98 -18.48
C ARG A 277 10.43 3.52 -18.90
N GLU A 278 11.55 2.91 -18.54
CA GLU A 278 11.77 1.47 -18.66
C GLU A 278 11.56 0.80 -17.29
N PRO A 279 11.09 -0.46 -17.28
CA PRO A 279 10.94 -1.20 -16.05
C PRO A 279 12.30 -1.64 -15.49
N VAL A 280 12.42 -1.68 -14.17
CA VAL A 280 13.55 -2.33 -13.48
C VAL A 280 13.21 -3.80 -13.32
N ARG A 281 14.11 -4.69 -13.75
CA ARG A 281 13.99 -6.14 -13.60
C ARG A 281 15.30 -6.72 -13.01
N PRO A 282 15.24 -7.83 -12.25
CA PRO A 282 14.03 -8.44 -11.69
C PRO A 282 13.41 -7.54 -10.60
N TRP A 283 12.15 -7.81 -10.27
CA TRP A 283 11.44 -7.28 -9.10
C TRP A 283 10.32 -8.24 -8.71
N ARG A 284 9.80 -8.17 -7.48
CA ARG A 284 8.69 -9.00 -7.00
C ARG A 284 7.82 -8.25 -5.99
N ALA A 285 6.58 -8.68 -5.84
CA ALA A 285 5.74 -8.33 -4.70
C ALA A 285 6.31 -8.91 -3.39
N LEU A 286 6.05 -8.22 -2.27
CA LEU A 286 6.33 -8.77 -0.95
C LEU A 286 5.22 -9.76 -0.57
N GLU A 287 5.56 -11.03 -0.39
CA GLU A 287 4.60 -12.08 -0.03
C GLU A 287 4.59 -12.30 1.50
N LEU A 288 3.41 -12.13 2.11
CA LEU A 288 3.18 -12.28 3.54
C LEU A 288 2.17 -13.41 3.78
N ALA A 289 2.53 -14.38 4.62
CA ALA A 289 1.59 -15.38 5.12
C ALA A 289 0.70 -14.75 6.20
N GLY A 290 -0.48 -14.30 5.83
CA GLY A 290 -1.32 -13.48 6.69
C GLY A 290 -2.64 -13.07 6.03
N ARG A 291 -3.31 -12.10 6.64
CA ARG A 291 -4.59 -11.59 6.15
C ARG A 291 -4.73 -10.10 6.37
N LEU A 292 -5.60 -9.47 5.59
CA LEU A 292 -6.09 -8.14 5.88
C LEU A 292 -6.90 -8.13 7.18
N THR A 293 -6.77 -7.05 7.94
CA THR A 293 -7.39 -6.91 9.27
C THR A 293 -8.05 -5.56 9.51
N GLY A 294 -8.14 -4.73 8.48
CA GLY A 294 -8.79 -3.42 8.46
C GLY A 294 -9.13 -2.96 7.05
#